data_AF-E3LQI1-F1
#
_entry.id   AF-E3LQI1-F1
#
_cell.length_a   1.000
_cell.length_b   1.000
_cell.length_c   1.000
_cell.angle_alpha   90.00
_cell.angle_beta   90.00
_cell.angle_gamma   90.00
#
_symmetry.space_group_name_H-M   'P 1'
#
loop_
_entity.id
_entity.type
_entity.pdbx_description
1 polymer ?
#
loop_
_entity_poly.entity_id
_entity_poly.type
_entity_poly.pdbx_seq_one_letter_code
_entity_poly.pdbx_strand_id
1 'polypeptide(L)'
;MNRFIICSFALLAVFALHGEASVARQRVKEGEKLELAVFKGAKAIKRTVPAGEQIFHFEGVNKGSFVDGKGKKVESSNYEESNGHLIIKKFTKADVGFYAEHPPKIIKTQTDHGFSAVPGPVLEISLE
;
A
#
# COMPACT_ATOMS: atom_id res chain seq x y z
N MET A 1 -11.74 -37.29 20.92
CA MET A 1 -10.66 -36.93 19.98
C MET A 1 -11.10 -35.90 18.93
N ASN A 2 -12.26 -36.06 18.26
CA ASN A 2 -12.75 -35.10 17.25
C ASN A 2 -12.94 -33.65 17.73
N ARG A 3 -13.44 -33.42 18.96
CA ARG A 3 -13.69 -32.06 19.46
C ARG A 3 -12.41 -31.22 19.58
N PHE A 4 -11.31 -31.82 20.03
CA PHE A 4 -10.02 -31.13 20.14
C PHE A 4 -9.44 -30.76 18.78
N ILE A 5 -9.55 -31.64 17.78
CA ILE A 5 -9.06 -31.38 16.41
C ILE A 5 -9.87 -30.24 15.77
N ILE A 6 -11.19 -30.24 15.93
CA ILE A 6 -12.07 -29.19 15.40
C ILE A 6 -11.76 -27.83 16.06
N CYS A 7 -11.60 -27.80 17.38
CA CYS A 7 -11.22 -26.58 18.09
C CYS A 7 -9.83 -26.06 17.67
N SER A 8 -8.89 -26.95 17.37
CA SER A 8 -7.54 -26.58 16.91
C SER A 8 -7.57 -25.94 15.52
N PHE A 9 -8.37 -26.49 14.60
CA PHE A 9 -8.59 -25.89 13.27
C PHE A 9 -9.31 -24.55 13.34
N ALA A 10 -10.29 -24.42 14.24
CA ALA A 10 -10.98 -23.15 14.48
C ALA A 10 -10.02 -22.07 15.01
N LEU A 11 -9.10 -22.44 15.92
CA LEU A 11 -8.09 -21.52 16.44
C LEU A 11 -7.13 -21.04 15.34
N LEU A 12 -6.63 -21.96 14.50
CA LEU A 12 -5.74 -21.64 13.38
C LEU A 12 -6.41 -20.71 12.35
N ALA A 13 -7.70 -20.93 12.08
CA ALA A 13 -8.46 -20.05 11.19
C ALA A 13 -8.57 -18.61 11.72
N VAL A 14 -8.68 -18.43 13.05
CA VAL A 14 -8.70 -17.09 13.65
C VAL A 14 -7.35 -16.39 13.48
N PHE A 15 -6.22 -17.08 13.68
CA PHE A 15 -4.89 -16.49 13.47
C PHE A 15 -4.62 -16.12 12.01
N ALA A 16 -5.14 -16.90 11.05
CA ALA A 16 -5.02 -16.58 9.62
C ALA A 16 -5.79 -15.30 9.23
N LEU A 17 -6.85 -14.94 9.96
CA LEU A 17 -7.65 -13.74 9.69
C LEU A 17 -7.12 -12.47 10.35
N HIS A 18 -6.27 -12.59 11.38
CA HIS A 18 -5.75 -11.47 12.18
C HIS A 18 -4.25 -11.26 11.99
N GLY A 19 -3.67 -11.78 10.91
CA GLY A 19 -2.31 -11.42 10.50
C GLY A 19 -2.28 -9.95 10.12
N GLU A 20 -1.98 -9.08 11.08
CA GLU A 20 -1.77 -7.66 10.81
C GLU A 20 -0.54 -7.52 9.91
N ALA A 21 -0.76 -7.28 8.63
CA ALA A 21 0.26 -6.63 7.81
C ALA A 21 0.64 -5.31 8.49
N SER A 22 1.85 -4.79 8.25
CA SER A 22 2.24 -3.47 8.75
C SER A 22 1.35 -2.41 8.09
N VAL A 23 0.16 -2.15 8.64
CA VAL A 23 -0.85 -1.23 8.10
C VAL A 23 -0.88 0.02 8.96
N ALA A 24 -0.52 1.15 8.36
CA ALA A 24 -0.76 2.48 8.93
C ALA A 24 -2.09 3.01 8.39
N ARG A 25 -2.85 3.73 9.21
CA ARG A 25 -4.09 4.40 8.80
C ARG A 25 -3.94 5.91 8.85
N GLN A 26 -4.39 6.60 7.82
CA GLN A 26 -4.42 8.06 7.74
C GLN A 26 -5.80 8.54 7.28
N ARG A 27 -6.40 9.45 8.06
CA ARG A 27 -7.61 10.17 7.66
C ARG A 27 -7.23 11.49 7.02
N VAL A 28 -7.90 11.85 5.93
CA VAL A 28 -7.61 13.04 5.12
C VAL A 28 -8.93 13.73 4.77
N LYS A 29 -8.96 15.06 4.84
CA LYS A 29 -10.16 15.81 4.45
C LYS A 29 -10.33 15.82 2.94
N GLU A 30 -11.58 15.83 2.49
CA GLU A 30 -11.87 15.97 1.07
C GLU A 30 -11.32 17.29 0.52
N GLY A 31 -10.62 17.21 -0.62
CA GLY A 31 -9.95 18.33 -1.27
C GLY A 31 -8.57 18.69 -0.72
N GLU A 32 -8.12 18.07 0.38
CA GLU A 32 -6.82 18.33 0.98
C GLU A 32 -5.67 17.83 0.09
N LYS A 33 -4.56 18.57 0.06
CA LYS A 33 -3.33 18.11 -0.59
C LYS A 33 -2.63 17.09 0.30
N LEU A 34 -2.34 15.91 -0.24
CA LEU A 34 -1.71 14.82 0.51
C LEU A 34 -0.36 14.45 -0.12
N GLU A 35 0.68 14.41 0.70
CA GLU A 35 2.01 13.92 0.30
C GLU A 35 2.30 12.56 0.95
N LEU A 36 2.60 11.57 0.11
CA LEU A 36 2.88 10.20 0.56
C LEU A 36 4.36 10.03 0.89
N ALA A 37 4.80 10.72 1.95
CA ALA A 37 6.20 10.76 2.37
C ALA A 37 6.77 9.40 2.83
N VAL A 38 5.90 8.49 3.29
CA VAL A 38 6.27 7.15 3.79
C VAL A 38 6.96 6.28 2.75
N PHE A 39 6.71 6.52 1.45
CA PHE A 39 7.27 5.74 0.34
C PHE A 39 8.47 6.43 -0.33
N LYS A 40 9.17 7.32 0.38
CA LYS A 40 10.33 8.03 -0.17
C LYS A 40 11.37 7.05 -0.71
N GLY A 41 11.79 7.26 -1.96
CA GLY A 41 12.79 6.43 -2.65
C GLY A 41 12.22 5.18 -3.32
N ALA A 42 10.90 4.98 -3.28
CA ALA A 42 10.23 3.95 -4.06
C ALA A 42 10.36 4.21 -5.57
N LYS A 43 10.55 3.15 -6.36
CA LYS A 43 10.52 3.24 -7.83
C LYS A 43 9.10 3.32 -8.39
N ALA A 44 8.16 2.71 -7.68
CA ALA A 44 6.74 2.80 -7.95
C ALA A 44 5.92 2.64 -6.67
N ILE A 45 4.69 3.14 -6.67
CA ILE A 45 3.71 2.92 -5.60
C ILE A 45 2.52 2.20 -6.22
N LYS A 46 2.16 1.03 -5.67
CA LYS A 46 0.90 0.37 -5.96
C LYS A 46 -0.17 0.94 -5.05
N ARG A 47 -1.35 1.20 -5.61
CA ARG A 47 -2.56 1.47 -4.85
C ARG A 47 -3.69 0.55 -5.24
N THR A 48 -4.56 0.27 -4.27
CA THR A 48 -5.85 -0.41 -4.48
C THR A 48 -6.94 0.56 -4.05
N VAL A 49 -7.66 1.10 -5.03
CA VAL A 49 -8.75 2.08 -4.88
C VAL A 49 -10.04 1.50 -5.47
N PRO A 50 -11.23 2.13 -5.32
CA PRO A 50 -12.47 1.62 -5.90
C PRO A 50 -12.42 1.35 -7.41
N ALA A 51 -11.58 2.09 -8.16
CA ALA A 51 -11.36 1.89 -9.58
C ALA A 51 -10.45 0.68 -9.93
N GLY A 52 -9.94 -0.03 -8.92
CA GLY A 52 -9.07 -1.19 -9.05
C GLY A 52 -7.62 -0.93 -8.65
N GLU A 53 -6.75 -1.87 -9.00
CA GLU A 53 -5.31 -1.79 -8.74
C GLU A 53 -4.62 -0.91 -9.79
N GLN A 54 -3.76 -0.01 -9.31
CA GLN A 54 -3.03 0.93 -10.13
C GLN A 54 -1.61 1.12 -9.60
N ILE A 55 -0.65 1.37 -10.49
CA ILE A 55 0.76 1.55 -10.14
C ILE A 55 1.23 2.92 -10.63
N PHE A 56 1.65 3.77 -9.71
CA PHE A 56 2.31 5.04 -10.02
C PHE A 56 3.80 4.81 -10.22
N HIS A 57 4.35 5.26 -11.35
CA HIS A 57 5.77 5.10 -11.64
C HIS A 57 6.54 6.41 -11.41
N PHE A 58 7.65 6.34 -10.67
CA PHE A 58 8.58 7.45 -10.49
C PHE A 58 9.67 7.51 -11.58
N GLU A 59 9.82 6.42 -12.33
CA GLU A 59 10.85 6.24 -13.35
C GLU A 59 10.28 5.54 -14.60
N GLY A 60 11.00 5.62 -15.72
CA GLY A 60 10.66 4.93 -16.97
C GLY A 60 9.61 5.65 -17.84
N VAL A 61 9.08 4.93 -18.83
CA VAL A 61 8.15 5.46 -19.86
C VAL A 61 6.85 6.00 -19.26
N ASN A 62 6.42 5.44 -18.13
CA ASN A 62 5.20 5.83 -17.43
C ASN A 62 5.45 6.79 -16.26
N LYS A 63 6.64 7.41 -16.20
CA LYS A 63 7.00 8.33 -15.11
C LYS A 63 5.93 9.40 -14.90
N GLY A 64 5.55 9.61 -13.64
CA GLY A 64 4.58 10.62 -13.22
C GLY A 64 3.14 10.24 -13.51
N SER A 65 2.83 8.96 -13.70
CA SER A 65 1.48 8.51 -14.06
C SER A 65 1.13 7.16 -13.44
N PHE A 66 -0.16 6.97 -13.19
CA PHE A 66 -0.72 5.68 -12.84
C PHE A 66 -0.94 4.82 -14.09
N VAL A 67 -0.70 3.53 -13.92
CA VAL A 67 -0.96 2.49 -14.89
C VAL A 67 -1.85 1.44 -14.24
N ASP A 68 -2.90 0.99 -14.92
CA ASP A 68 -3.77 -0.07 -14.42
C ASP A 68 -3.12 -1.46 -14.55
N GLY A 69 -3.76 -2.49 -13.99
CA GLY A 69 -3.29 -3.88 -14.10
C GLY A 69 -3.19 -4.42 -15.54
N LYS A 70 -3.67 -3.69 -16.55
CA LYS A 70 -3.58 -4.06 -17.98
C LYS A 70 -2.48 -3.26 -18.71
N GLY A 71 -1.72 -2.43 -17.99
CA GLY A 71 -0.67 -1.60 -18.60
C GLY A 71 -1.20 -0.31 -19.23
N LYS A 72 -2.49 0.03 -19.06
CA LYS A 72 -3.07 1.25 -19.61
C LYS A 72 -2.87 2.41 -18.65
N LYS A 73 -2.42 3.55 -19.19
CA LYS A 73 -2.29 4.80 -18.43
C LYS A 73 -3.66 5.25 -17.94
N VAL A 74 -3.75 5.49 -16.63
CA VAL A 74 -4.90 6.06 -15.94
C VAL A 74 -4.75 7.57 -15.94
N GLU A 75 -5.87 8.28 -15.98
CA GLU A 75 -5.81 9.73 -15.86
C GLU A 75 -5.17 10.13 -14.52
N SER A 76 -4.13 10.96 -14.60
CA SER A 76 -3.20 11.26 -13.53
C SER A 76 -2.98 12.75 -13.29
N SER A 77 -3.79 13.65 -13.85
CA SER A 77 -3.64 15.11 -13.67
C SER A 77 -3.73 15.58 -12.21
N ASN A 78 -4.45 14.86 -11.35
CA ASN A 78 -4.55 15.11 -9.92
C ASN A 78 -3.31 14.68 -9.12
N TYR A 79 -2.33 14.03 -9.76
CA TYR A 79 -1.13 13.53 -9.12
C TYR A 79 0.11 14.25 -9.62
N GLU A 80 1.13 14.29 -8.78
CA GLU A 80 2.42 14.89 -9.08
C GLU A 80 3.53 14.07 -8.42
N GLU A 81 4.67 14.01 -9.11
CA GLU A 81 5.92 13.53 -8.55
C GLU A 81 6.73 14.72 -8.10
N SER A 82 7.11 14.76 -6.82
CA SER A 82 8.00 15.80 -6.29
C SER A 82 9.05 15.16 -5.40
N ASN A 83 10.33 15.25 -5.79
CA ASN A 83 11.47 14.72 -5.05
C ASN A 83 11.33 13.23 -4.67
N GLY A 84 10.74 12.41 -5.54
CA GLY A 84 10.49 10.99 -5.26
C GLY A 84 9.31 10.72 -4.31
N HIS A 85 8.44 11.71 -4.12
CA HIS A 85 7.19 11.59 -3.38
C HIS A 85 6.00 11.68 -4.33
N LEU A 86 4.97 10.85 -4.07
CA LEU A 86 3.68 10.99 -4.73
C LEU A 86 2.86 12.03 -3.97
N ILE A 87 2.47 13.08 -4.69
CA ILE A 87 1.58 14.13 -4.20
C ILE A 87 0.21 13.93 -4.86
N ILE A 88 -0.84 13.85 -4.04
CA ILE A 88 -2.23 13.96 -4.45
C ILE A 88 -2.64 15.42 -4.25
N LYS A 89 -2.92 16.14 -5.33
CA LYS A 89 -3.18 17.60 -5.28
C LYS A 89 -4.49 17.92 -4.56
N LYS A 90 -5.54 17.12 -4.82
CA LYS A 90 -6.83 17.20 -4.15
C LYS A 90 -7.31 15.79 -3.83
N PHE A 91 -7.31 15.41 -2.56
CA PHE A 91 -7.76 14.09 -2.13
C PHE A 91 -9.27 13.96 -2.31
N THR A 92 -9.74 12.88 -2.95
CA THR A 92 -11.17 12.64 -3.19
C THR A 92 -11.55 11.22 -2.80
N LYS A 93 -12.85 10.91 -2.82
CA LYS A 93 -13.34 9.54 -2.61
C LYS A 93 -12.72 8.50 -3.56
N ALA A 94 -12.28 8.91 -4.75
CA ALA A 94 -11.62 8.03 -5.70
C ALA A 94 -10.19 7.63 -5.27
N ASP A 95 -9.58 8.39 -4.36
CA ASP A 95 -8.23 8.19 -3.85
C ASP A 95 -8.20 7.37 -2.55
N VAL A 96 -9.36 7.10 -1.94
CA VAL A 96 -9.49 6.25 -0.76
C VAL A 96 -9.04 4.84 -1.10
N GLY A 97 -8.18 4.26 -0.26
CA GLY A 97 -7.65 2.92 -0.52
C GLY A 97 -6.35 2.63 0.19
N PHE A 98 -5.71 1.57 -0.25
CA PHE A 98 -4.44 1.09 0.29
C PHE A 98 -3.30 1.45 -0.66
N TYR A 99 -2.21 1.96 -0.11
CA TYR A 99 -1.01 2.37 -0.83
C TYR A 99 0.19 1.59 -0.29
N ALA A 100 1.07 1.12 -1.17
CA ALA A 100 2.27 0.40 -0.81
C ALA A 100 3.38 0.59 -1.85
N GLU A 101 4.63 0.43 -1.43
CA GLU A 101 5.77 0.41 -2.35
C GLU A 101 5.67 -0.78 -3.33
N HIS A 102 6.02 -0.54 -4.60
CA HIS A 102 6.07 -1.55 -5.65
C HIS A 102 7.42 -1.55 -6.36
N PRO A 103 8.12 -2.70 -6.44
CA PRO A 103 7.82 -3.98 -5.77
C PRO A 103 7.79 -3.86 -4.23
N PRO A 104 7.10 -4.77 -3.51
CA PRO A 104 7.02 -4.71 -2.06
C PRO A 104 8.40 -4.70 -1.40
N LYS A 105 8.65 -3.69 -0.58
CA LYS A 105 9.87 -3.62 0.23
C LYS A 105 9.81 -4.70 1.30
N ILE A 106 10.91 -5.44 1.49
CA ILE A 106 11.04 -6.40 2.59
C ILE A 106 12.07 -5.84 3.57
N ILE A 107 11.63 -5.57 4.79
CA ILE A 107 12.49 -5.12 5.88
C ILE A 107 13.07 -6.38 6.52
N LYS A 108 14.38 -6.57 6.42
CA LYS A 108 15.09 -7.71 7.01
C LYS A 108 15.95 -7.23 8.16
N THR A 109 15.89 -7.95 9.27
CA THR A 109 16.75 -7.76 10.43
C THR A 109 17.49 -9.06 10.69
N GLN A 110 18.82 -9.01 10.69
CA GLN A 110 19.67 -10.14 11.04
C GLN A 110 20.40 -9.82 12.34
N THR A 111 20.41 -10.78 13.26
CA THR A 111 21.18 -10.74 14.51
C THR A 111 22.11 -11.94 14.56
N ASP A 112 23.03 -11.96 15.52
CA ASP A 112 23.96 -13.08 15.73
C ASP A 112 23.26 -14.43 16.02
N HIS A 113 21.96 -14.39 16.35
CA HIS A 113 21.17 -15.55 16.76
C HIS A 113 19.91 -15.79 15.94
N GLY A 114 19.68 -15.04 14.86
CA GLY A 114 18.50 -15.24 14.04
C GLY A 114 18.27 -14.22 12.93
N PHE A 115 17.19 -14.40 12.19
CA PHE A 115 16.72 -13.47 11.18
C PHE A 115 15.21 -13.22 11.32
N SER A 116 14.79 -12.01 10.99
CA SER A 116 13.39 -11.62 10.82
C SER A 116 13.23 -10.92 9.48
N ALA A 117 12.11 -11.13 8.83
CA ALA A 117 11.74 -10.43 7.60
C ALA A 117 10.25 -10.09 7.65
N VAL A 118 9.93 -8.81 7.49
CA VAL A 118 8.55 -8.33 7.44
C VAL A 118 8.31 -7.53 6.16
N PRO A 119 7.11 -7.61 5.57
CA PRO A 119 6.71 -6.70 4.51
C PRO A 119 6.79 -5.24 4.98
N GLY A 120 7.14 -4.35 4.06
CA GLY A 120 7.10 -2.91 4.28
C GLY A 120 5.69 -2.40 4.54
N PRO A 121 5.56 -1.14 4.98
CA PRO A 121 4.28 -0.59 5.41
C PRO A 121 3.30 -0.48 4.23
N VAL A 122 2.04 -0.73 4.53
CA VAL A 122 0.87 -0.39 3.71
C VAL A 122 0.18 0.78 4.39
N LEU A 123 -0.13 1.83 3.64
CA LEU A 123 -0.88 2.98 4.13
C LEU A 123 -2.33 2.90 3.65
N GLU A 124 -3.25 2.68 4.58
CA GLU A 124 -4.68 2.83 4.36
C GLU A 124 -5.06 4.30 4.53
N ILE A 125 -5.65 4.89 3.48
CA ILE A 125 -6.06 6.29 3.49
C ILE A 125 -7.58 6.34 3.35
N SER A 126 -8.24 7.00 4.29
CA SER A 126 -9.69 7.20 4.29
C SER A 126 -10.05 8.67 4.40
N LEU A 127 -11.29 9.00 4.07
CA LEU A 127 -11.84 10.30 4.41
C LEU A 127 -12.02 10.42 5.93
N GLU A 128 -11.94 11.65 6.45
CA GLU A 128 -12.26 11.98 7.85
C GLU A 128 -13.75 11.83 8.16
#